data_AF-A0A966UMQ9-F1
#
_entry.id   AF-A0A966UMQ9-F1
#
_cell.length_a   1.000
_cell.length_b   1.000
_cell.length_c   1.000
_cell.angle_alpha   90.00
_cell.angle_beta   90.00
_cell.angle_gamma   90.00
#
_symmetry.space_group_name_H-M   'P 1'
#
loop_
_entity.id
_entity.type
_entity.pdbx_description
1 polymer ?
#
loop_
_entity_poly.entity_id
_entity_poly.type
_entity_poly.pdbx_seq_one_letter_code
_entity_poly.pdbx_strand_id
1 'polypeptide(L)'
;MPLGSGMIYTGKVLHGAGANKTKNEARFGLHMSYIYGWLTPEEAGCLGVTEDRAKKLTPLQQRLLGYRCYDGSDLNGGRLWTVDYEDVPTGLGWNS
;
A
#
# COMPACT_ATOMS: atom_id res chain seq x y z
N MET A 1 12.75 -20.86 -3.38
CA MET A 1 13.64 -19.70 -3.19
C MET A 1 14.11 -19.71 -1.73
N PRO A 2 15.37 -19.37 -1.43
CA PRO A 2 15.84 -19.21 -0.06
C PRO A 2 15.00 -18.18 0.72
N LEU A 3 14.99 -18.28 2.06
CA LEU A 3 14.33 -17.30 2.92
C LEU A 3 14.89 -15.89 2.64
N GLY A 4 14.00 -14.90 2.54
CA GLY A 4 14.35 -13.52 2.22
C GLY A 4 14.54 -13.22 0.72
N SER A 5 14.51 -14.23 -0.16
CA SER A 5 14.51 -14.00 -1.60
C SER A 5 13.16 -13.45 -2.07
N GLY A 6 13.19 -12.48 -2.98
CA GLY A 6 12.00 -11.85 -3.56
C GLY A 6 11.90 -12.07 -5.07
N MET A 7 10.68 -12.01 -5.58
CA MET A 7 10.38 -11.94 -7.01
C MET A 7 9.53 -10.71 -7.27
N ILE A 8 9.97 -9.84 -8.18
CA ILE A 8 9.21 -8.67 -8.63
C ILE A 8 8.67 -8.98 -10.01
N TYR A 9 7.36 -8.75 -10.20
CA TYR A 9 6.70 -8.91 -11.49
C TYR A 9 5.71 -7.77 -11.71
N THR A 10 5.43 -7.47 -12.97
CA THR A 10 4.42 -6.46 -13.34
C THR A 10 3.07 -7.12 -13.55
N GLY A 11 1.98 -6.34 -13.52
CA GLY A 11 0.62 -6.83 -13.78
C GLY A 11 0.40 -7.44 -15.18
N LYS A 12 1.39 -7.36 -16.09
CA LYS A 12 1.34 -7.96 -17.43
C LYS A 12 1.98 -9.36 -17.50
N VAL A 13 2.66 -9.80 -16.44
CA VAL A 13 3.34 -11.10 -16.43
C VAL A 13 2.32 -12.21 -16.24
N LEU A 14 2.25 -13.14 -17.17
CA LEU A 14 1.50 -14.39 -17.00
C LEU A 14 2.18 -15.23 -15.90
N HIS A 15 1.44 -15.56 -14.85
CA HIS A 15 1.96 -16.34 -13.73
C HIS A 15 0.83 -17.13 -13.05
N GLY A 16 1.22 -18.12 -12.25
CA GLY A 16 0.33 -18.92 -11.42
C GLY A 16 1.12 -19.68 -10.37
N ALA A 17 0.47 -20.06 -9.28
CA ALA A 17 1.12 -20.84 -8.24
C ALA A 17 1.46 -22.26 -8.75
N GLY A 18 2.71 -22.70 -8.54
CA GLY A 18 3.09 -24.09 -8.83
C GLY A 18 2.55 -25.07 -7.80
N ALA A 19 2.10 -26.25 -8.24
CA ALA A 19 1.54 -27.29 -7.38
C ALA A 19 2.48 -27.69 -6.23
N ASN A 20 1.95 -27.79 -5.01
CA ASN A 20 2.66 -28.38 -3.88
C ASN A 20 2.56 -29.91 -3.96
N LYS A 21 3.69 -30.59 -4.15
CA LYS A 21 3.77 -32.07 -4.27
C LYS A 21 4.32 -32.76 -3.01
N THR A 22 4.57 -32.01 -1.94
CA THR A 22 5.02 -32.57 -0.67
C THR A 22 3.83 -33.20 0.07
N LYS A 23 4.09 -34.16 0.96
CA LYS A 23 3.02 -34.78 1.76
C LYS A 23 2.65 -33.91 2.97
N ASN A 24 3.63 -33.31 3.63
CA ASN A 24 3.47 -32.68 4.94
C ASN A 24 4.23 -31.33 5.07
N GLU A 25 4.49 -30.62 3.97
CA GLU A 25 5.23 -29.34 4.02
C GLU A 25 4.38 -28.19 3.44
N ALA A 26 4.21 -27.14 4.23
CA ALA A 26 3.58 -25.90 3.78
C ALA A 26 4.62 -24.96 3.14
N ARG A 27 4.22 -24.26 2.07
CA ARG A 27 5.02 -23.18 1.48
C ARG A 27 4.37 -21.84 1.79
N PHE A 28 5.05 -21.03 2.61
CA PHE A 28 4.63 -19.67 2.92
C PHE A 28 5.32 -18.65 2.01
N GLY A 29 4.60 -17.58 1.68
CA GLY A 29 5.11 -16.44 0.96
C GLY A 29 4.34 -15.19 1.38
N LEU A 30 5.01 -14.04 1.34
CA LEU A 30 4.37 -12.74 1.46
C LEU A 30 4.14 -12.20 0.05
N HIS A 31 2.90 -11.82 -0.24
CA HIS A 31 2.56 -11.11 -1.46
C HIS A 31 2.28 -9.64 -1.11
N MET A 32 2.86 -8.73 -1.89
CA MET A 32 2.68 -7.30 -1.70
C MET A 32 2.57 -6.66 -3.08
N SER A 33 1.43 -6.02 -3.32
CA SER A 33 1.14 -5.34 -4.58
C SER A 33 1.27 -3.83 -4.39
N TYR A 34 1.83 -3.15 -5.39
CA TYR A 34 1.84 -1.69 -5.48
C TYR A 34 1.03 -1.29 -6.71
N ILE A 35 0.24 -0.23 -6.55
CA ILE A 35 -0.55 0.37 -7.62
C ILE A 35 -0.27 1.87 -7.69
N TYR A 36 -0.59 2.48 -8.83
CA TYR A 36 -0.55 3.93 -8.97
C TYR A 36 -1.54 4.60 -8.00
N GLY A 37 -1.22 5.80 -7.50
CA GLY A 37 -2.05 6.48 -6.51
C GLY A 37 -3.43 6.93 -6.99
N TRP A 38 -3.72 6.83 -8.29
CA TRP A 38 -5.04 7.03 -8.88
C TRP A 38 -5.86 5.73 -9.07
N LEU A 39 -5.33 4.57 -8.67
CA LEU A 39 -6.03 3.29 -8.67
C LEU A 39 -6.49 2.95 -7.24
N THR A 40 -7.65 2.28 -7.13
CA THR A 40 -8.17 1.81 -5.84
C THR A 40 -7.41 0.56 -5.37
N PRO A 41 -6.94 0.50 -4.11
CA PRO A 41 -6.28 -0.69 -3.57
C PRO A 41 -7.25 -1.85 -3.35
N GLU A 42 -6.71 -3.07 -3.34
CA GLU A 42 -7.47 -4.29 -3.03
C GLU A 42 -7.91 -4.31 -1.55
N GLU A 43 -7.04 -3.85 -0.65
CA GLU A 43 -7.34 -3.74 0.78
C GLU A 43 -7.54 -2.28 1.21
N ALA A 44 -8.53 -2.05 2.07
CA ALA A 44 -8.82 -0.73 2.64
C ALA A 44 -7.88 -0.42 3.83
N GLY A 45 -6.60 -0.15 3.54
CA GLY A 45 -5.57 0.09 4.56
C GLY A 45 -5.93 1.19 5.56
N CYS A 46 -6.63 2.24 5.13
CA CYS A 46 -7.09 3.34 5.97
C CYS A 46 -8.22 2.97 6.95
N LEU A 47 -8.89 1.83 6.73
CA LEU A 47 -9.88 1.25 7.65
C LEU A 47 -9.27 0.12 8.49
N GLY A 48 -8.34 -0.65 7.93
CA GLY A 48 -7.71 -1.79 8.60
C GLY A 48 -6.60 -1.40 9.59
N VAL A 49 -5.95 -0.26 9.37
CA VAL A 49 -5.01 0.35 10.32
C VAL A 49 -5.77 1.42 11.10
N THR A 50 -5.52 1.56 12.40
CA THR A 50 -6.14 2.64 13.17
C THR A 50 -5.37 3.93 12.98
N GLU A 51 -6.04 5.07 13.16
CA GLU A 51 -5.42 6.39 13.10
C GLU A 51 -4.21 6.51 14.05
N ASP A 52 -4.35 6.04 15.30
CA ASP A 52 -3.28 6.06 16.31
C ASP A 52 -2.05 5.25 15.91
N ARG A 53 -2.23 4.17 15.14
CA ARG A 53 -1.12 3.40 14.58
C ARG A 53 -0.49 4.15 13.42
N ALA A 54 -1.31 4.71 12.53
CA ALA A 54 -0.86 5.44 11.36
C ALA A 54 -0.03 6.68 11.73
N LYS A 55 -0.37 7.41 12.81
CA LYS A 55 0.41 8.54 13.34
C LYS A 55 1.86 8.21 13.69
N LYS A 56 2.17 6.94 14.01
CA LYS A 56 3.51 6.46 14.37
C LYS A 56 4.35 5.99 13.18
N LEU A 57 3.76 5.94 12.00
CA LEU A 57 4.41 5.48 10.77
C LEU A 57 5.13 6.63 10.07
N THR A 58 6.08 6.29 9.18
CA THR A 58 6.73 7.29 8.33
C THR A 58 5.73 7.88 7.32
N PRO A 59 5.98 9.08 6.76
CA PRO A 59 5.13 9.65 5.72
C PRO A 59 4.90 8.74 4.52
N LEU A 60 5.92 7.97 4.12
CA LEU A 60 5.81 7.00 3.03
C LEU A 60 4.87 5.85 3.39
N GLN A 61 4.99 5.28 4.59
CA GLN A 61 4.11 4.21 5.06
C GLN A 61 2.66 4.69 5.20
N GLN A 62 2.45 5.92 5.69
CA GLN A 62 1.13 6.54 5.75
C GLN A 62 0.52 6.67 4.35
N ARG A 63 1.30 7.13 3.36
CA ARG A 63 0.85 7.22 1.96
C ARG A 63 0.47 5.86 1.38
N LEU A 64 1.27 4.83 1.62
CA LEU A 64 0.98 3.46 1.15
C LEU A 64 -0.31 2.87 1.78
N LEU A 65 -0.72 3.38 2.94
CA LEU A 65 -1.91 2.92 3.67
C LEU A 65 -3.13 3.85 3.52
N GLY A 66 -3.07 4.87 2.65
CA GLY A 66 -4.19 5.79 2.44
C GLY A 66 -4.37 6.86 3.53
N TYR A 67 -3.31 7.16 4.29
CA TYR A 67 -3.27 8.25 5.28
C TYR A 67 -2.56 9.51 4.78
N ARG A 68 -2.31 9.61 3.48
CA ARG A 68 -1.81 10.81 2.81
C ARG A 68 -2.46 10.91 1.44
N CYS A 69 -2.64 12.12 0.93
CA CYS A 69 -3.09 12.33 -0.44
C CYS A 69 -2.05 11.81 -1.44
N TYR A 70 -2.52 11.42 -2.62
CA TYR A 70 -1.68 11.28 -3.81
C TYR A 70 -1.53 12.65 -4.47
N ASP A 71 -0.37 12.91 -5.08
CA ASP A 71 -0.17 14.04 -5.99
C ASP A 71 0.49 13.55 -7.28
N GLY A 72 -0.17 13.85 -8.41
CA GLY A 72 0.29 13.45 -9.74
C GLY A 72 1.27 14.42 -10.39
N SER A 73 1.58 15.55 -9.74
CA SER A 73 2.59 16.50 -10.19
C SER A 73 3.36 17.10 -9.01
N ASP A 74 4.51 17.73 -9.27
CA ASP A 74 5.21 18.50 -8.23
C ASP A 74 4.54 19.87 -7.95
N LEU A 75 3.36 20.11 -8.52
CA LEU A 75 2.65 21.39 -8.50
C LEU A 75 1.27 21.30 -7.84
N ASN A 76 0.94 20.21 -7.12
CA ASN A 76 -0.39 19.98 -6.56
C ASN A 76 -1.52 19.96 -7.61
N GLY A 77 -1.19 19.65 -8.86
CA GLY A 77 -2.10 19.79 -10.01
C GLY A 77 -3.01 18.58 -10.27
N GLY A 78 -2.90 17.52 -9.46
CA GLY A 78 -3.64 16.28 -9.66
C GLY A 78 -3.82 15.49 -8.37
N ARG A 79 -4.14 16.20 -7.28
CA ARG A 79 -4.29 15.57 -5.97
C ARG A 79 -5.55 14.72 -5.90
N LEU A 80 -5.40 13.52 -5.37
CA LEU A 80 -6.50 12.61 -5.05
C LEU A 80 -6.44 12.27 -3.57
N TRP A 81 -7.57 11.84 -3.01
CA TRP A 81 -7.64 11.37 -1.63
C TRP A 81 -7.35 12.49 -0.61
N THR A 82 -8.01 13.64 -0.78
CA THR A 82 -7.90 14.81 0.10
C THR A 82 -9.05 14.88 1.09
N VAL A 83 -8.84 15.62 2.19
CA VAL A 83 -9.88 16.00 3.16
C VAL A 83 -9.94 17.53 3.15
N ASP A 84 -11.06 18.11 2.75
CA ASP A 84 -11.22 19.57 2.58
C ASP A 84 -10.11 20.22 1.72
N TYR A 85 -9.77 19.56 0.60
CA TYR A 85 -8.65 19.94 -0.30
C TYR A 85 -7.25 19.87 0.31
N GLU A 86 -7.13 19.44 1.56
CA GLU A 86 -5.85 19.27 2.26
C GLU A 86 -5.35 17.83 2.24
N ASP A 87 -4.08 17.66 2.64
CA ASP A 87 -3.54 16.32 2.92
C ASP A 87 -4.31 15.71 4.09
N VAL A 88 -4.55 14.40 4.06
CA VAL A 88 -5.34 13.68 5.08
C VAL A 88 -4.97 14.05 6.53
N PRO A 89 -3.70 14.01 6.99
CA PRO A 89 -3.32 14.45 8.34
C PRO A 89 -3.69 15.90 8.63
N THR A 90 -3.50 16.81 7.68
CA THR A 90 -3.80 18.23 7.84
C THR A 90 -5.31 18.42 7.99
N GLY A 91 -6.10 17.84 7.08
CA GLY A 91 -7.57 17.92 7.12
C GLY A 91 -8.19 17.22 8.33
N LEU A 92 -7.53 16.17 8.87
CA LEU A 92 -7.95 15.50 10.10
C LEU A 92 -7.39 16.13 11.38
N GLY A 93 -6.64 17.24 11.29
CA GLY A 93 -6.09 17.91 12.46
C GLY A 93 -5.09 17.04 13.24
N TRP A 94 -4.29 16.23 12.55
CA TRP A 94 -3.15 15.56 13.16
C TRP A 94 -2.12 16.63 13.56
N ASN A 95 -2.26 17.14 14.78
CA ASN A 95 -1.30 18.08 15.35
C ASN A 95 0.11 17.46 15.28
N SER A 96 1.04 18.21 14.69
CA SER A 96 2.48 17.91 14.66
C SER A 96 3.12 18.01 16.03
#